data_AF-A0A226CW48-F1
#
_entry.id   AF-A0A226CW48-F1
#
_cell.length_a   1.000
_cell.length_b   1.000
_cell.length_c   1.000
_cell.angle_alpha   90.00
_cell.angle_beta   90.00
_cell.angle_gamma   90.00
#
_symmetry.space_group_name_H-M   'P 1'
#
loop_
_entity.id
_entity.type
_entity.pdbx_description
1 polymer ?
#
loop_
_entity_poly.entity_id
_entity_poly.type
_entity_poly.pdbx_seq_one_letter_code
_entity_poly.pdbx_strand_id
1 'polypeptide(L)'
;MEMISEYRSKRGIERRTYTDYLYADRHRDSRYEYHVTTKRQGYSFITCYSREVLSFKVLVAPFGVQVWISIMAFMVIVTMVVAIVFVTKEKHGCLEAISMAHLITVSIVLVNPTEISKKSWHWLAIRILLGNSILLFQIMSNAYLGTAITAISAPLESKSVTHFEQLAKPGCEWGNEKCHVARLKGFKKYVELIYNHVEVVWDRNKHDDAYYVGLGIKFDHDRNRTLETLRNHTIRGFDIDADFVLLPYSIEANVSKKKLTRNNFYKELETYLKRRVIDITKAFEYTNQRINTSSIHTLRLFDLLDPLHIQHPLLGNLSDMKYFENEWSIERALVQCGRTAIILDDIEAQWEIRYFRKHYAWLKFFKSQSSILTSEAGWDFSVQLNSVIPKIFGRLYTTGIVQLLEAWPHPVSKRRQNITRNVYALETQNKERVDAVKKIRLSGSIQTIFWIFLGLSLISLVEGLILEIRIQKQAWNCMLVFGAWLVNMYKYVAAIHVCNIWKALKSKLKL
;
A
#
# COMPACT_ATOMS: atom_id res chain seq x y z
N MET A 1 31.09 -0.66 -35.21
CA MET A 1 30.20 -1.50 -36.03
C MET A 1 30.51 -1.41 -37.52
N GLU A 2 31.15 -0.34 -38.03
CA GLU A 2 31.53 -0.20 -39.45
C GLU A 2 32.59 -1.22 -39.94
N MET A 3 33.53 -1.64 -39.09
CA MET A 3 34.55 -2.64 -39.49
C MET A 3 34.01 -4.05 -39.77
N ILE A 4 32.83 -4.41 -39.25
CA ILE A 4 32.24 -5.75 -39.47
C ILE A 4 31.45 -5.81 -40.78
N SER A 5 30.95 -4.68 -41.30
CA SER A 5 30.17 -4.68 -42.56
C SER A 5 31.06 -4.86 -43.78
N GLU A 6 32.27 -4.30 -43.77
CA GLU A 6 33.18 -4.38 -44.92
C GLU A 6 33.72 -5.81 -45.13
N TYR A 7 34.01 -6.53 -44.04
CA TYR A 7 34.50 -7.91 -44.08
C TYR A 7 33.42 -8.93 -44.50
N ARG A 8 32.13 -8.64 -44.28
CA ARG A 8 31.01 -9.47 -44.77
C ARG A 8 30.72 -9.28 -46.25
N SER A 9 31.07 -8.13 -46.84
CA SER A 9 30.77 -7.83 -48.25
C SER A 9 31.52 -8.71 -49.26
N LYS A 10 32.63 -9.35 -48.86
CA LYS A 10 33.49 -10.13 -49.76
C LYS A 10 33.34 -11.65 -49.66
N ARG A 11 32.56 -12.20 -48.72
CA ARG A 11 32.20 -13.63 -48.67
C ARG A 11 30.81 -13.83 -49.27
N GLY A 12 30.75 -14.11 -50.57
CA GLY A 12 29.47 -14.47 -51.22
C GLY A 12 29.35 -14.15 -52.70
N ILE A 13 30.46 -14.17 -53.46
CA ILE A 13 30.41 -14.00 -54.92
C ILE A 13 29.92 -15.29 -55.62
N GLU A 14 29.81 -16.41 -54.89
CA GLU A 14 29.22 -17.65 -55.41
C GLU A 14 27.75 -17.84 -54.98
N ARG A 15 26.99 -18.45 -55.89
CA ARG A 15 25.53 -18.44 -56.04
C ARG A 15 24.72 -18.56 -54.73
N ARG A 16 23.87 -17.54 -54.50
CA ARG A 16 22.71 -17.49 -53.57
C ARG A 16 23.03 -17.37 -52.08
N THR A 17 23.71 -16.28 -51.69
CA THR A 17 23.66 -15.80 -50.30
C THR A 17 22.37 -15.02 -50.07
N TYR A 18 21.53 -15.48 -49.13
CA TYR A 18 20.39 -14.70 -48.63
C TYR A 18 20.75 -14.09 -47.28
N THR A 19 20.20 -12.91 -47.00
CA THR A 19 20.34 -12.22 -45.72
C THR A 19 18.99 -12.24 -45.03
N ASP A 20 18.95 -12.86 -43.86
CA ASP A 20 17.77 -12.85 -43.00
C ASP A 20 18.00 -11.89 -41.83
N TYR A 21 16.95 -11.17 -41.45
CA TYR A 21 16.98 -10.30 -40.27
C TYR A 21 16.10 -10.87 -39.16
N LEU A 22 16.70 -10.95 -37.98
CA LEU A 22 16.04 -11.35 -36.75
C LEU A 22 15.91 -10.14 -35.84
N TYR A 23 14.68 -9.81 -35.43
CA TYR A 23 14.42 -8.77 -34.46
C TYR A 23 13.82 -9.40 -33.21
N ALA A 24 14.50 -9.24 -32.07
CA ALA A 24 13.98 -9.63 -30.77
C ALA A 24 13.09 -8.52 -30.17
N ASP A 25 12.25 -8.91 -29.22
CA ASP A 25 11.44 -8.01 -28.38
C ASP A 25 10.54 -7.05 -29.17
N ARG A 26 10.12 -7.46 -30.38
CA ARG A 26 9.16 -6.66 -31.16
C ARG A 26 7.74 -7.04 -30.79
N HIS A 27 6.93 -6.00 -30.62
CA HIS A 27 5.48 -6.15 -30.60
C HIS A 27 5.01 -6.65 -31.96
N ARG A 28 4.03 -7.57 -31.94
CA ARG A 28 3.45 -8.14 -33.15
C ARG A 28 2.87 -7.05 -34.08
N ASP A 29 3.62 -6.67 -35.11
CA ASP A 29 3.18 -5.80 -36.20
C ASP A 29 2.69 -6.70 -37.36
N SER A 30 1.58 -6.34 -38.00
CA SER A 30 0.96 -7.13 -39.08
C SER A 30 1.78 -7.18 -40.37
N ARG A 31 2.97 -6.58 -40.38
CA ARG A 31 3.83 -6.45 -41.57
C ARG A 31 4.83 -7.57 -41.78
N TYR A 32 5.06 -8.42 -40.78
CA TYR A 32 6.04 -9.51 -40.88
C TYR A 32 5.35 -10.85 -41.13
N GLU A 33 5.87 -11.61 -42.09
CA GLU A 33 5.33 -12.90 -42.51
C GLU A 33 5.48 -13.98 -41.42
N TYR A 34 6.53 -13.86 -40.59
CA TYR A 34 6.83 -14.80 -39.52
C TYR A 34 7.11 -14.07 -38.21
N HIS A 35 6.18 -14.20 -37.26
CA HIS A 35 6.32 -13.72 -35.89
C HIS A 35 6.14 -14.90 -34.93
N VAL A 36 7.11 -15.10 -34.03
CA VAL A 36 6.99 -16.08 -32.95
C VAL A 36 6.80 -15.32 -31.65
N THR A 37 5.59 -15.37 -31.11
CA THR A 37 5.27 -14.80 -29.79
C THR A 37 5.88 -15.65 -28.71
N THR A 38 6.70 -15.05 -27.87
CA THR A 38 7.40 -15.73 -26.76
C THR A 38 6.99 -15.19 -25.40
N LYS A 39 6.52 -13.94 -25.34
CA LYS A 39 6.13 -13.28 -24.10
C LYS A 39 4.97 -12.31 -24.28
N ARG A 40 4.29 -11.99 -23.18
CA ARG A 40 3.36 -10.87 -23.09
C ARG A 40 4.10 -9.70 -22.45
N GLN A 41 4.25 -8.62 -23.18
CA GLN A 41 4.97 -7.43 -22.74
C GLN A 41 4.01 -6.26 -22.71
N GLY A 42 4.09 -5.46 -21.65
CA GLY A 42 3.35 -4.21 -21.52
C GLY A 42 4.20 -3.19 -20.80
N TYR A 43 3.64 -2.03 -20.54
CA TYR A 43 4.33 -0.95 -19.84
C TYR A 43 4.02 -1.00 -18.36
N SER A 44 5.07 -0.85 -17.57
CA SER A 44 4.99 -0.71 -16.12
C SER A 44 5.69 0.58 -15.73
N PHE A 45 5.29 1.14 -14.58
CA PHE A 45 5.97 2.32 -14.06
C PHE A 45 6.78 2.00 -12.82
N ILE A 46 7.82 2.80 -12.60
CA ILE A 46 8.59 2.84 -11.35
C ILE A 46 8.44 4.23 -10.75
N THR A 47 8.22 4.29 -9.45
CA THR A 47 8.29 5.53 -8.67
C THR A 47 8.84 5.23 -7.28
N CYS A 48 9.46 6.22 -6.63
CA CYS A 48 9.70 6.15 -5.17
C CYS A 48 8.77 7.07 -4.37
N TYR A 49 7.85 7.76 -5.04
CA TYR A 49 6.82 8.52 -4.36
C TYR A 49 5.91 7.60 -3.56
N SER A 50 5.61 8.01 -2.34
CA SER A 50 4.66 7.35 -1.48
C SER A 50 3.93 8.41 -0.67
N ARG A 51 2.63 8.21 -0.45
CA ARG A 51 1.80 9.13 0.33
C ARG A 51 1.81 8.69 1.78
N GLU A 52 2.10 9.60 2.67
CA GLU A 52 1.86 9.40 4.10
C GLU A 52 0.35 9.44 4.32
N VAL A 53 -0.24 8.29 4.62
CA VAL A 53 -1.66 8.21 4.95
C VAL A 53 -1.74 8.04 6.45
N LEU A 54 -2.27 9.06 7.13
CA LEU A 54 -2.69 8.94 8.52
C LEU A 54 -3.74 7.85 8.60
N SER A 55 -3.36 6.71 9.15
CA SER A 55 -4.26 5.59 9.40
C SER A 55 -4.51 5.51 10.89
N PHE A 56 -5.78 5.60 11.29
CA PHE A 56 -6.18 5.32 12.68
C PHE A 56 -5.82 3.90 13.13
N LYS A 57 -5.46 3.01 12.19
CA LYS A 57 -4.86 1.71 12.50
C LYS A 57 -3.62 1.85 13.40
N VAL A 58 -2.89 2.96 13.34
CA VAL A 58 -1.73 3.22 14.23
C VAL A 58 -2.13 3.23 15.72
N LEU A 59 -3.36 3.61 16.06
CA LEU A 59 -3.85 3.59 17.44
C LEU A 59 -4.24 2.18 17.91
N VAL A 60 -4.71 1.32 17.01
CA VAL A 60 -5.11 -0.06 17.36
C VAL A 60 -3.96 -1.06 17.22
N ALA A 61 -2.99 -0.76 16.34
CA ALA A 61 -1.81 -1.57 16.04
C ALA A 61 -0.84 -1.89 17.20
N PRO A 62 -0.74 -1.10 18.30
CA PRO A 62 0.19 -1.40 19.39
C PRO A 62 -0.05 -2.80 19.99
N PHE A 63 -1.32 -3.22 20.02
CA PHE A 63 -1.72 -4.55 20.46
C PHE A 63 -2.31 -5.37 19.32
N GLY A 64 -1.93 -6.65 19.26
CA GLY A 64 -2.55 -7.59 18.34
C GLY A 64 -4.01 -7.82 18.70
N VAL A 65 -4.84 -8.19 17.71
CA VAL A 65 -6.26 -8.52 17.91
C VAL A 65 -6.46 -9.53 19.04
N GLN A 66 -5.55 -10.49 19.18
CA GLN A 66 -5.57 -11.48 20.26
C GLN A 66 -5.47 -10.85 21.66
N VAL A 67 -4.61 -9.85 21.85
CA VAL A 67 -4.45 -9.16 23.14
C VAL A 67 -5.72 -8.40 23.49
N TRP A 68 -6.35 -7.75 22.51
CA TRP A 68 -7.65 -7.08 22.72
C TRP A 68 -8.74 -8.06 23.16
N ILE A 69 -8.83 -9.22 22.50
CA ILE A 69 -9.78 -10.28 22.89
C ILE A 69 -9.48 -10.74 24.32
N SER A 70 -8.20 -10.94 24.68
CA SER A 70 -7.80 -11.33 26.04
C SER A 70 -8.15 -10.28 27.09
N ILE A 71 -7.94 -8.99 26.81
CA ILE A 71 -8.34 -7.88 27.70
C ILE A 71 -9.86 -7.91 27.91
N MET A 72 -10.64 -8.01 26.83
CA MET A 72 -12.10 -8.05 26.91
C MET A 72 -12.60 -9.27 27.70
N ALA A 73 -12.00 -10.44 27.49
CA ALA A 73 -12.33 -11.64 28.25
C ALA A 73 -12.00 -11.49 29.74
N PHE A 74 -10.82 -10.96 30.07
CA PHE A 74 -10.42 -10.69 31.46
C PHE A 74 -11.37 -9.70 32.14
N MET A 75 -11.77 -8.64 31.44
CA MET A 75 -12.74 -7.65 31.92
C MET A 75 -14.08 -8.27 32.29
N VAL A 76 -14.60 -9.16 31.43
CA VAL A 76 -15.85 -9.88 31.69
C VAL A 76 -15.72 -10.77 32.93
N ILE A 77 -14.60 -11.50 33.06
CA ILE A 77 -14.34 -12.37 34.22
C ILE A 77 -14.28 -11.56 35.52
N VAL A 78 -13.51 -10.47 35.56
CA VAL A 78 -13.41 -9.60 36.74
C VAL A 78 -14.77 -9.01 37.09
N THR A 79 -15.52 -8.52 36.09
CA THR A 79 -16.88 -7.99 36.29
C THR A 79 -17.81 -9.05 36.91
N MET A 80 -17.80 -10.28 36.39
CA MET A 80 -18.62 -11.37 36.95
C MET A 80 -18.23 -11.70 38.39
N VAL A 81 -16.93 -11.84 38.69
CA VAL A 81 -16.46 -12.16 40.04
C VAL A 81 -16.86 -11.05 41.03
N VAL A 82 -16.64 -9.78 40.67
CA VAL A 82 -17.02 -8.63 41.50
C VAL A 82 -18.54 -8.58 41.71
N ALA A 83 -19.34 -8.82 40.66
CA ALA A 83 -20.80 -8.86 40.78
C ALA A 83 -21.28 -9.97 41.72
N ILE A 84 -20.70 -11.18 41.64
CA ILE A 84 -21.01 -12.29 42.53
C ILE A 84 -20.69 -11.92 43.99
N VAL A 85 -19.56 -11.26 44.23
CA VAL A 85 -19.18 -10.82 45.58
C VAL A 85 -20.19 -9.79 46.11
N PHE A 86 -20.63 -8.82 45.30
CA PHE A 86 -21.65 -7.86 45.72
C PHE A 86 -23.00 -8.49 46.02
N VAL A 87 -23.47 -9.41 45.18
CA VAL A 87 -24.74 -10.14 45.42
C VAL A 87 -24.65 -10.96 46.71
N THR A 88 -23.54 -11.67 46.91
CA THR A 88 -23.40 -12.61 48.04
C THR A 88 -23.09 -11.92 49.38
N LYS A 89 -22.31 -10.84 49.38
CA LYS A 89 -21.85 -10.18 50.62
C LYS A 89 -22.64 -8.94 51.01
N GLU A 90 -23.01 -8.10 50.06
CA GLU A 90 -23.72 -6.83 50.33
C GLU A 90 -25.24 -6.96 50.15
N LYS A 91 -25.74 -8.10 49.64
CA LYS A 91 -27.16 -8.37 49.35
C LYS A 91 -27.78 -7.36 48.36
N HIS A 92 -26.96 -6.78 47.48
CA HIS A 92 -27.47 -5.96 46.38
C HIS A 92 -28.35 -6.78 45.44
N GLY A 93 -29.31 -6.12 44.79
CA GLY A 93 -30.04 -6.72 43.67
C GLY A 93 -29.08 -7.11 42.54
N CYS A 94 -29.37 -8.19 41.82
CA CYS A 94 -28.48 -8.72 40.77
C CYS A 94 -28.12 -7.66 39.71
N LEU A 95 -29.10 -6.85 39.28
CA LEU A 95 -28.87 -5.78 38.30
C LEU A 95 -28.00 -4.64 38.84
N GLU A 96 -28.21 -4.22 40.09
CA GLU A 96 -27.42 -3.17 40.74
C GLU A 96 -25.96 -3.63 40.93
N ALA A 97 -25.78 -4.88 41.38
CA ALA A 97 -24.46 -5.48 41.55
C ALA A 97 -23.68 -5.57 40.23
N ILE A 98 -24.33 -5.99 39.13
CA ILE A 98 -23.71 -6.05 37.79
C ILE A 98 -23.32 -4.63 37.32
N SER A 99 -24.21 -3.65 37.49
CA SER A 99 -23.94 -2.26 37.09
C SER A 99 -22.76 -1.67 37.86
N MET A 100 -22.74 -1.83 39.18
CA MET A 100 -21.63 -1.37 40.04
C MET A 100 -20.32 -2.09 39.70
N ALA A 101 -20.36 -3.41 39.51
CA ALA A 101 -19.18 -4.18 39.12
C ALA A 101 -18.62 -3.72 37.76
N HIS A 102 -19.50 -3.43 36.79
CA HIS A 102 -19.08 -2.95 35.48
C HIS A 102 -18.43 -1.57 35.57
N LEU A 103 -19.04 -0.62 36.31
CA LEU A 103 -18.47 0.71 36.54
C LEU A 103 -17.09 0.64 37.18
N ILE A 104 -16.92 -0.17 38.24
CA ILE A 104 -15.62 -0.38 38.89
C ILE A 104 -14.60 -0.95 37.91
N THR A 105 -15.00 -1.94 37.11
CA THR A 105 -14.08 -2.59 36.17
C THR A 105 -13.66 -1.63 35.05
N VAL A 106 -14.60 -0.88 34.45
CA VAL A 106 -14.29 0.16 33.43
C VAL A 106 -13.39 1.25 34.00
N SER A 107 -13.67 1.69 35.22
CA SER A 107 -12.87 2.67 35.95
C SER A 107 -11.41 2.21 36.14
N ILE A 108 -11.19 0.93 36.45
CA ILE A 108 -9.86 0.35 36.58
C ILE A 108 -9.12 0.33 35.23
N VAL A 109 -9.79 0.00 34.12
CA VAL A 109 -9.18 0.05 32.77
C VAL A 109 -8.75 1.46 32.40
N LEU A 110 -9.58 2.45 32.74
CA LEU A 110 -9.29 3.84 32.50
C LEU A 110 -8.25 4.40 33.48
N VAL A 111 -7.70 3.56 34.38
CA VAL A 111 -6.72 3.94 35.40
C VAL A 111 -7.24 5.09 36.27
N ASN A 112 -8.56 5.14 36.48
CA ASN A 112 -9.19 6.18 37.27
C ASN A 112 -10.14 5.53 38.29
N PRO A 113 -9.61 5.00 39.40
CA PRO A 113 -10.38 4.17 40.33
C PRO A 113 -11.55 4.96 40.94
N THR A 114 -12.76 4.42 40.79
CA THR A 114 -13.96 4.92 41.45
C THR A 114 -13.83 4.73 42.95
N GLU A 115 -14.32 5.69 43.74
CA GLU A 115 -14.37 5.55 45.19
C GLU A 115 -15.27 4.38 45.58
N ILE A 116 -14.63 3.32 46.08
CA ILE A 116 -15.33 2.14 46.60
C ILE A 116 -15.71 2.40 48.06
N SER A 117 -16.92 2.01 48.45
CA SER A 117 -17.40 2.12 49.83
C SER A 117 -16.41 1.49 50.82
N LYS A 118 -16.06 2.22 51.90
CA LYS A 118 -15.11 1.78 52.94
C LYS A 118 -15.46 0.42 53.56
N LYS A 119 -16.76 0.07 53.55
CA LYS A 119 -17.28 -1.20 54.07
C LYS A 119 -16.85 -2.38 53.21
N SER A 120 -16.97 -2.25 51.89
CA SER A 120 -16.57 -3.29 50.94
C SER A 120 -15.05 -3.47 50.83
N TRP A 121 -14.25 -2.48 51.23
CA TRP A 121 -12.79 -2.60 51.20
C TRP A 121 -12.21 -3.56 52.23
N HIS A 122 -12.98 -4.06 53.21
CA HIS A 122 -12.44 -4.98 54.23
C HIS A 122 -12.25 -6.43 53.74
N TRP A 123 -12.81 -6.79 52.58
CA TRP A 123 -12.72 -8.14 52.05
C TRP A 123 -11.37 -8.38 51.35
N LEU A 124 -10.56 -9.29 51.89
CA LEU A 124 -9.21 -9.61 51.37
C LEU A 124 -9.25 -10.05 49.89
N ALA A 125 -10.25 -10.84 49.50
CA ALA A 125 -10.40 -11.32 48.12
C ALA A 125 -10.59 -10.17 47.12
N ILE A 126 -11.44 -9.18 47.45
CA ILE A 126 -11.66 -7.99 46.63
C ILE A 126 -10.36 -7.18 46.52
N ARG A 127 -9.62 -7.00 47.62
CA ARG A 127 -8.34 -6.26 47.59
C ARG A 127 -7.31 -6.90 46.68
N ILE A 128 -7.14 -8.22 46.74
CA ILE A 128 -6.18 -8.95 45.91
C ILE A 128 -6.62 -8.89 44.43
N LEU A 129 -7.91 -9.15 44.17
CA LEU A 129 -8.50 -9.08 42.84
C LEU A 129 -8.33 -7.70 42.18
N LEU A 130 -8.80 -6.65 42.85
CA LEU A 130 -8.76 -5.29 42.33
C LEU A 130 -7.33 -4.76 42.31
N GLY A 131 -6.52 -5.06 43.32
CA GLY A 131 -5.11 -4.66 43.37
C GLY A 131 -4.30 -5.25 42.21
N ASN A 132 -4.46 -6.55 41.93
CA ASN A 132 -3.81 -7.18 40.78
C ASN A 132 -4.34 -6.62 39.44
N SER A 133 -5.66 -6.39 39.35
CA SER A 133 -6.26 -5.80 38.15
C SER A 133 -5.75 -4.37 37.89
N ILE A 134 -5.66 -3.53 38.91
CA ILE A 134 -5.11 -2.17 38.81
C ILE A 134 -3.66 -2.20 38.36
N LEU A 135 -2.83 -3.08 38.96
CA LEU A 135 -1.43 -3.23 38.56
C LEU A 135 -1.31 -3.69 37.10
N LEU A 136 -2.12 -4.68 36.70
CA LEU A 136 -2.19 -5.15 35.32
C LEU A 136 -2.50 -3.99 34.37
N PHE A 137 -3.62 -3.31 34.56
CA PHE A 137 -4.07 -2.25 33.65
C PHE A 137 -3.13 -1.05 33.63
N GLN A 138 -2.43 -0.75 34.73
CA GLN A 138 -1.38 0.26 34.75
C GLN A 138 -0.19 -0.14 33.86
N ILE A 139 0.29 -1.38 33.97
CA ILE A 139 1.37 -1.90 33.12
C ILE A 139 0.92 -1.94 31.65
N MET A 140 -0.31 -2.41 31.39
CA MET A 140 -0.88 -2.46 30.04
C MET A 140 -0.99 -1.08 29.42
N SER A 141 -1.50 -0.09 30.15
CA SER A 141 -1.67 1.28 29.67
C SER A 141 -0.33 1.94 29.36
N ASN A 142 0.67 1.75 30.23
CA ASN A 142 2.03 2.26 29.98
C ASN A 142 2.70 1.58 28.78
N ALA A 143 2.54 0.25 28.64
CA ALA A 143 3.07 -0.48 27.49
C ALA A 143 2.38 -0.06 26.18
N TYR A 144 1.05 0.11 26.22
CA TYR A 144 0.27 0.63 25.10
C TYR A 144 0.73 2.03 24.71
N LEU A 145 0.85 2.94 25.69
CA LEU A 145 1.27 4.31 25.44
C LEU A 145 2.69 4.37 24.87
N GLY A 146 3.63 3.61 25.42
CA GLY A 146 5.01 3.56 24.91
C GLY A 146 5.09 3.04 23.47
N THR A 147 4.31 2.01 23.14
CA THR A 147 4.25 1.45 21.78
C THR A 147 3.48 2.35 20.81
N ALA A 148 2.41 3.01 21.27
CA ALA A 148 1.65 3.99 20.49
C ALA A 148 2.50 5.23 20.17
N ILE A 149 3.20 5.80 21.16
CA ILE A 149 4.14 6.93 20.96
C ILE A 149 5.22 6.50 19.97
N THR A 150 5.82 5.33 20.14
CA THR A 150 6.82 4.82 19.19
C THR A 150 6.25 4.66 17.78
N ALA A 151 5.00 4.23 17.64
CA ALA A 151 4.34 4.06 16.35
C ALA A 151 3.95 5.39 15.69
N ILE A 152 3.60 6.41 16.47
CA ILE A 152 3.29 7.77 16.01
C ILE A 152 4.57 8.54 15.67
N SER A 153 5.64 8.34 16.44
CA SER A 153 6.96 8.96 16.19
C SER A 153 7.73 8.27 15.06
N ALA A 154 7.39 7.02 14.72
CA ALA A 154 7.94 6.36 13.54
C ALA A 154 7.38 7.04 12.27
N PRO A 155 8.18 7.13 11.19
CA PRO A 155 7.69 7.65 9.92
C PRO A 155 6.41 6.91 9.52
N LEU A 156 5.40 7.67 9.10
CA LEU A 156 4.09 7.15 8.74
C LEU A 156 4.23 6.03 7.72
N GLU A 157 3.34 5.04 7.82
CA GLU A 157 3.30 3.99 6.82
C GLU A 157 2.96 4.62 5.46
N SER A 158 3.98 4.68 4.61
CA SER A 158 3.88 5.33 3.33
C SER A 158 3.13 4.38 2.38
N LYS A 159 1.93 4.79 1.92
CA LYS A 159 1.19 4.05 0.90
C LYS A 159 1.80 4.37 -0.46
N SER A 160 2.41 3.37 -1.08
CA SER A 160 3.00 3.51 -2.40
C SER A 160 1.95 3.59 -3.50
N VAL A 161 2.29 4.30 -4.58
CA VAL A 161 1.52 4.29 -5.82
C VAL A 161 1.84 3.01 -6.61
N THR A 162 0.82 2.21 -6.89
CA THR A 162 0.96 0.87 -7.49
C THR A 162 0.12 0.67 -8.75
N HIS A 163 -0.81 1.58 -9.05
CA HIS A 163 -1.68 1.50 -10.22
C HIS A 163 -1.55 2.76 -11.08
N PHE A 164 -1.68 2.60 -12.40
CA PHE A 164 -1.57 3.72 -13.35
C PHE A 164 -2.64 4.79 -13.12
N GLU A 165 -3.80 4.37 -12.65
CA GLU A 165 -4.94 5.24 -12.31
C GLU A 165 -4.65 6.23 -11.17
N GLN A 166 -3.58 6.00 -10.41
CA GLN A 166 -3.14 6.87 -9.32
C GLN A 166 -2.10 7.91 -9.78
N LEU A 167 -1.63 7.80 -11.03
CA LEU A 167 -0.64 8.72 -11.61
C LEU A 167 -1.27 10.02 -12.13
N ALA A 168 -2.58 10.03 -12.33
CA ALA A 168 -3.30 11.17 -12.85
C ALA A 168 -4.59 11.40 -12.05
N LYS A 169 -4.94 12.67 -11.86
CA LYS A 169 -6.25 13.07 -11.37
C LYS A 169 -7.28 12.75 -12.46
N PRO A 170 -8.42 12.11 -12.13
CA PRO A 170 -9.44 11.86 -13.12
C PRO A 170 -9.97 13.19 -13.65
N GLY A 171 -10.04 13.36 -14.97
CA GLY A 171 -10.51 14.60 -15.57
C GLY A 171 -12.02 14.86 -15.44
N CYS A 172 -12.80 13.85 -15.05
CA CYS A 172 -14.22 13.99 -14.73
C CYS A 172 -14.52 13.25 -13.43
N GLU A 173 -15.47 13.76 -12.65
CA GLU A 173 -16.00 13.07 -11.48
C GLU A 173 -16.78 11.82 -11.87
N TRP A 174 -16.80 10.85 -10.97
CA TRP A 174 -17.57 9.62 -11.15
C TRP A 174 -19.06 9.92 -11.33
N GLY A 175 -19.67 9.36 -12.37
CA GLY A 175 -21.09 9.58 -12.72
C GLY A 175 -21.36 10.80 -13.61
N ASN A 176 -20.36 11.63 -13.93
CA ASN A 176 -20.53 12.72 -14.88
C ASN A 176 -20.34 12.25 -16.34
N GLU A 177 -21.34 11.52 -16.85
CA GLU A 177 -21.34 10.93 -18.19
C GLU A 177 -21.17 11.99 -19.29
N LYS A 178 -21.82 13.15 -19.14
CA LYS A 178 -21.71 14.28 -20.08
C LYS A 178 -20.26 14.77 -20.23
N CYS A 179 -19.53 14.88 -19.12
CA CYS A 179 -18.12 15.25 -19.13
C CYS A 179 -17.28 14.22 -19.90
N HIS A 180 -17.45 12.92 -19.61
CA HIS A 180 -16.71 11.87 -20.30
C HIS A 180 -16.96 11.86 -21.82
N VAL A 181 -18.21 12.05 -22.25
CA VAL A 181 -18.56 12.11 -23.68
C VAL A 181 -17.93 13.32 -24.36
N ALA A 182 -18.00 14.49 -23.73
CA ALA A 182 -17.37 15.68 -24.26
C ALA A 182 -15.86 15.47 -24.47
N ARG A 183 -15.19 14.81 -23.51
CA ARG A 183 -13.78 14.42 -23.62
C ARG A 183 -13.50 13.47 -24.77
N LEU A 184 -14.30 12.40 -24.89
CA LEU A 184 -14.16 11.42 -25.97
C LEU A 184 -14.35 12.07 -27.36
N LYS A 185 -15.34 12.96 -27.50
CA LYS A 185 -15.57 13.71 -28.74
C LYS A 185 -14.44 14.68 -29.07
N GLY A 186 -13.85 15.32 -28.04
CA GLY A 186 -12.71 16.23 -28.18
C GLY A 186 -11.38 15.53 -28.47
N PHE A 187 -11.26 14.23 -28.21
CA PHE A 187 -10.00 13.49 -28.27
C PHE A 187 -9.27 13.60 -29.60
N LYS A 188 -9.98 13.39 -30.72
CA LYS A 188 -9.35 13.43 -32.05
C LYS A 188 -8.72 14.80 -32.31
N LYS A 189 -9.46 15.87 -32.02
CA LYS A 189 -9.00 17.25 -32.16
C LYS A 189 -7.81 17.53 -31.23
N TYR A 190 -7.87 17.05 -29.98
CA TYR A 190 -6.76 17.19 -29.03
C TYR A 190 -5.47 16.53 -29.55
N VAL A 191 -5.55 15.29 -30.04
CA VAL A 191 -4.40 14.59 -30.62
C VAL A 191 -3.85 15.32 -31.84
N GLU A 192 -4.71 15.82 -32.74
CA GLU A 192 -4.30 16.64 -33.89
C GLU A 192 -3.56 17.91 -33.44
N LEU A 193 -4.02 18.58 -32.39
CA LEU A 193 -3.34 19.76 -31.82
C LEU A 193 -1.97 19.41 -31.22
N ILE A 194 -1.83 18.25 -30.58
CA ILE A 194 -0.51 17.76 -30.12
C ILE A 194 0.42 17.56 -31.31
N TYR A 195 -0.03 16.87 -32.37
CA TYR A 195 0.79 16.64 -33.55
C TYR A 195 1.21 17.94 -34.22
N ASN A 196 0.29 18.87 -34.42
CA ASN A 196 0.58 20.19 -34.99
C ASN A 196 1.62 20.94 -34.14
N HIS A 197 1.48 20.92 -32.81
CA HIS A 197 2.46 21.56 -31.93
C HIS A 197 3.84 20.89 -32.00
N VAL A 198 3.88 19.55 -31.99
CA VAL A 198 5.12 18.76 -32.12
C VAL A 198 5.81 19.01 -33.46
N GLU A 199 5.05 19.09 -34.55
CA GLU A 199 5.56 19.37 -35.89
C GLU A 199 6.18 20.76 -35.97
N VAL A 200 5.47 21.79 -35.47
CA VAL A 200 6.00 23.17 -35.39
C VAL A 200 7.28 23.23 -34.56
N VAL A 201 7.32 22.52 -33.44
CA VAL A 201 8.50 22.42 -32.58
C VAL A 201 9.67 21.72 -33.31
N TRP A 202 9.39 20.64 -34.03
CA TRP A 202 10.40 19.91 -34.78
C TRP A 202 10.97 20.78 -35.90
N ASP A 203 10.11 21.39 -36.69
CA ASP A 203 10.49 22.24 -37.82
C ASP A 203 11.36 23.41 -37.37
N ARG A 204 10.97 24.17 -36.34
CA ARG A 204 11.78 25.28 -35.80
C ARG A 204 13.11 24.83 -35.18
N ASN A 205 13.21 23.57 -34.78
CA ASN A 205 14.45 23.02 -34.25
C ASN A 205 15.40 22.53 -35.35
N LYS A 206 14.87 22.21 -36.54
CA LYS A 206 15.64 21.80 -37.71
C LYS A 206 16.02 22.98 -38.61
N HIS A 207 15.16 23.99 -38.66
CA HIS A 207 15.23 25.14 -39.54
C HIS A 207 15.12 26.42 -38.71
N ASP A 208 16.05 27.34 -38.87
CA ASP A 208 15.95 28.67 -38.28
C ASP A 208 14.99 29.54 -39.09
N ASP A 209 14.64 30.71 -38.55
CA ASP A 209 13.74 31.64 -39.25
C ASP A 209 14.38 32.11 -40.58
N ALA A 210 15.71 32.13 -40.68
CA ALA A 210 16.44 32.49 -41.90
C ALA A 210 16.25 31.46 -43.03
N TYR A 211 16.17 30.17 -42.72
CA TYR A 211 15.88 29.12 -43.68
C TYR A 211 14.56 29.37 -44.43
N TYR A 212 13.50 29.74 -43.71
CA TYR A 212 12.19 30.03 -44.30
C TYR A 212 12.17 31.33 -45.09
N VAL A 213 12.86 32.37 -44.58
CA VAL A 213 13.05 33.64 -45.32
C VAL A 213 13.76 33.41 -46.64
N GLY A 214 14.79 32.55 -46.68
CA GLY A 214 15.51 32.20 -47.91
C GLY A 214 14.66 31.46 -48.95
N LEU A 215 13.59 30.77 -48.52
CA LEU A 215 12.63 30.11 -49.41
C LEU A 215 11.48 31.04 -49.85
N GLY A 216 11.42 32.29 -49.35
CA GLY A 216 10.30 33.19 -49.58
C GLY A 216 9.00 32.73 -48.90
N ILE A 217 9.08 31.81 -47.94
CA ILE A 217 7.92 31.25 -47.22
C ILE A 217 7.84 31.92 -45.86
N LYS A 218 6.70 32.51 -45.52
CA LYS A 218 6.44 33.01 -44.17
C LYS A 218 6.00 31.83 -43.29
N PHE A 219 6.85 31.44 -42.34
CA PHE A 219 6.49 30.41 -41.36
C PHE A 219 5.51 31.01 -40.34
N ASP A 220 4.21 30.82 -40.56
CA ASP A 220 3.14 31.48 -39.77
C ASP A 220 2.82 30.74 -38.45
N HIS A 221 3.59 29.70 -38.12
CA HIS A 221 3.30 28.85 -36.96
C HIS A 221 4.13 29.28 -35.75
N ASP A 222 3.57 30.16 -34.94
CA ASP A 222 4.13 30.51 -33.65
C ASP A 222 4.01 29.33 -32.66
N ARG A 223 5.15 28.97 -32.04
CA ARG A 223 5.23 27.93 -31.00
C ARG A 223 4.33 28.27 -29.82
N ASN A 224 4.30 29.54 -29.42
CA ASN A 224 3.51 29.97 -28.27
C ASN A 224 2.01 29.90 -28.60
N ARG A 225 1.61 30.31 -29.81
CA ARG A 225 0.22 30.21 -30.28
C ARG A 225 -0.29 28.77 -30.36
N THR A 226 0.52 27.84 -30.88
CA THR A 226 0.12 26.42 -30.94
C THR A 226 0.07 25.78 -29.56
N LEU A 227 0.99 26.15 -28.65
CA LEU A 227 0.99 25.71 -27.25
C LEU A 227 -0.23 26.23 -26.49
N GLU A 228 -0.58 27.51 -26.66
CA GLU A 228 -1.77 28.12 -26.06
C GLU A 228 -3.05 27.50 -26.62
N THR A 229 -3.10 27.25 -27.93
CA THR A 229 -4.22 26.53 -28.56
C THR A 229 -4.37 25.13 -27.95
N LEU A 230 -3.26 24.41 -27.75
CA LEU A 230 -3.27 23.10 -27.12
C LEU A 230 -3.79 23.18 -25.68
N ARG A 231 -3.30 24.12 -24.86
CA ARG A 231 -3.78 24.37 -23.49
C ARG A 231 -5.26 24.69 -23.42
N ASN A 232 -5.76 25.52 -24.33
CA ASN A 232 -7.17 25.88 -24.38
C ASN A 232 -8.09 24.71 -24.80
N HIS A 233 -7.52 23.64 -25.37
CA HIS A 233 -8.24 22.44 -25.77
C HIS A 233 -7.99 21.22 -24.86
N THR A 234 -7.04 21.29 -23.92
CA THR A 234 -6.96 20.29 -22.84
C THR A 234 -8.25 20.36 -22.03
N ILE A 235 -8.88 19.21 -21.74
CA ILE A 235 -10.14 19.24 -20.99
C ILE A 235 -9.87 19.52 -19.50
N ARG A 236 -8.68 19.20 -19.01
CA ARG A 236 -8.24 19.50 -17.65
C ARG A 236 -6.83 20.06 -17.65
N GLY A 237 -6.56 20.98 -16.72
CA GLY A 237 -5.19 21.44 -16.45
C GLY A 237 -4.36 20.37 -15.75
N PHE A 238 -3.03 20.49 -15.86
CA PHE A 238 -2.09 19.69 -15.06
C PHE A 238 -2.12 20.20 -13.63
N ASP A 239 -2.41 19.31 -12.69
CA ASP A 239 -2.50 19.60 -11.27
C ASP A 239 -1.20 19.17 -10.59
N ILE A 240 -0.33 20.13 -10.26
CA ILE A 240 0.99 19.87 -9.66
C ILE A 240 0.91 19.11 -8.33
N ASP A 241 -0.22 19.22 -7.63
CA ASP A 241 -0.51 18.60 -6.35
C ASP A 241 -1.32 17.31 -6.48
N ALA A 242 -1.63 16.84 -7.69
CA ALA A 242 -2.37 15.60 -7.92
C ALA A 242 -1.66 14.68 -8.93
N ASP A 243 -1.20 15.23 -10.03
CA ASP A 243 -0.65 14.52 -11.18
C ASP A 243 0.83 14.16 -11.01
N PHE A 244 1.21 13.08 -11.68
CA PHE A 244 2.60 12.67 -11.82
C PHE A 244 3.20 13.22 -13.11
N VAL A 245 4.47 13.57 -13.05
CA VAL A 245 5.32 13.71 -14.22
C VAL A 245 5.66 12.31 -14.72
N LEU A 246 5.28 12.02 -15.97
CA LEU A 246 5.54 10.74 -16.59
C LEU A 246 6.80 10.84 -17.44
N LEU A 247 7.78 9.98 -17.15
CA LEU A 247 9.04 9.87 -17.88
C LEU A 247 9.03 8.60 -18.73
N PRO A 248 8.48 8.67 -19.94
CA PRO A 248 8.32 7.51 -20.82
C PRO A 248 9.62 7.16 -21.60
N TYR A 249 10.79 7.46 -21.04
CA TYR A 249 12.08 7.33 -21.72
C TYR A 249 12.96 6.38 -20.93
N SER A 250 13.75 5.56 -21.63
CA SER A 250 14.85 4.83 -20.99
C SER A 250 15.81 5.82 -20.33
N ILE A 251 16.37 5.46 -19.17
CA ILE A 251 17.25 6.35 -18.39
C ILE A 251 18.50 6.74 -19.18
N GLU A 252 18.95 5.86 -20.09
CA GLU A 252 20.10 6.13 -20.95
C GLU A 252 19.74 6.96 -22.19
N ALA A 253 18.45 7.24 -22.42
CA ALA A 253 18.03 8.09 -23.51
C ALA A 253 18.57 9.51 -23.30
N ASN A 254 19.26 10.04 -24.31
CA ASN A 254 19.69 11.43 -24.28
C ASN A 254 18.48 12.32 -24.65
N VAL A 255 17.71 12.72 -23.64
CA VAL A 255 16.55 13.63 -23.80
C VAL A 255 16.99 15.09 -23.95
N SER A 256 18.25 15.42 -23.61
CA SER A 256 18.77 16.78 -23.77
C SER A 256 19.17 17.11 -25.22
N LYS A 257 19.40 16.10 -26.06
CA LYS A 257 19.58 16.32 -27.49
C LYS A 257 18.31 16.96 -28.05
N LYS A 258 18.53 17.96 -28.92
CA LYS A 258 17.54 18.63 -29.77
C LYS A 258 16.86 17.68 -30.77
N LYS A 259 16.52 16.45 -30.39
CA LYS A 259 15.78 15.49 -31.21
C LYS A 259 14.69 14.91 -30.34
N LEU A 260 13.46 15.12 -30.75
CA LEU A 260 12.32 14.48 -30.11
C LEU A 260 12.48 12.97 -30.31
N THR A 261 12.82 12.26 -29.24
CA THR A 261 12.95 10.79 -29.33
C THR A 261 11.54 10.24 -29.45
N ARG A 262 11.31 9.38 -30.47
CA ARG A 262 10.03 8.70 -30.61
C ARG A 262 9.71 7.97 -29.31
N ASN A 263 8.53 8.26 -28.79
CA ASN A 263 8.08 7.67 -27.55
C ASN A 263 7.16 6.49 -27.84
N ASN A 264 7.66 5.26 -27.63
CA ASN A 264 6.89 4.06 -27.93
C ASN A 264 5.64 3.97 -27.03
N PHE A 265 5.76 4.28 -25.74
CA PHE A 265 4.64 4.28 -24.80
C PHE A 265 3.49 5.17 -25.25
N TYR A 266 3.75 6.46 -25.53
CA TYR A 266 2.69 7.38 -25.94
C TYR A 266 2.11 7.05 -27.30
N LYS A 267 2.94 6.60 -28.25
CA LYS A 267 2.45 6.14 -29.56
C LYS A 267 1.50 4.95 -29.42
N GLU A 268 1.84 3.98 -28.58
CA GLU A 268 0.99 2.82 -28.32
C GLU A 268 -0.26 3.18 -27.53
N LEU A 269 -0.13 4.04 -26.51
CA LEU A 269 -1.25 4.56 -25.74
C LEU A 269 -2.25 5.28 -26.64
N GLU A 270 -1.77 6.19 -27.48
CA GLU A 270 -2.59 6.92 -28.44
C GLU A 270 -3.26 5.96 -29.43
N THR A 271 -2.53 4.99 -29.98
CA THR A 271 -3.07 4.00 -30.91
C THR A 271 -4.16 3.15 -30.25
N TYR A 272 -3.94 2.74 -29.00
CA TYR A 272 -4.92 2.00 -28.20
C TYR A 272 -6.17 2.85 -27.93
N LEU A 273 -5.99 4.10 -27.48
CA LEU A 273 -7.07 5.04 -27.21
C LEU A 273 -7.86 5.37 -28.47
N LYS A 274 -7.22 5.62 -29.62
CA LYS A 274 -7.91 5.86 -30.90
C LYS A 274 -8.88 4.74 -31.26
N ARG A 275 -8.49 3.48 -31.09
CA ARG A 275 -9.41 2.35 -31.34
C ARG A 275 -10.54 2.32 -30.32
N ARG A 276 -10.20 2.40 -29.03
CA ARG A 276 -11.19 2.27 -27.96
C ARG A 276 -12.17 3.44 -27.86
N VAL A 277 -11.73 4.67 -28.13
CA VAL A 277 -12.59 5.86 -28.11
C VAL A 277 -13.70 5.74 -29.15
N ILE A 278 -13.41 5.19 -30.34
CA ILE A 278 -14.42 4.93 -31.38
C ILE A 278 -15.45 3.92 -30.87
N ASP A 279 -14.98 2.80 -30.30
CA ASP A 279 -15.85 1.75 -29.76
C ASP A 279 -16.74 2.28 -28.62
N ILE A 280 -16.15 3.02 -27.69
CA ILE A 280 -16.85 3.59 -26.53
C ILE A 280 -17.87 4.65 -26.98
N THR A 281 -17.50 5.52 -27.92
CA THR A 281 -18.40 6.56 -28.43
C THR A 281 -19.62 5.94 -29.12
N LYS A 282 -19.41 4.93 -29.97
CA LYS A 282 -20.51 4.18 -30.62
C LYS A 282 -21.39 3.46 -29.62
N ALA A 283 -20.79 2.79 -28.63
CA ALA A 283 -21.55 2.12 -27.57
C ALA A 283 -22.42 3.12 -26.80
N PHE A 284 -21.88 4.30 -26.50
CA PHE A 284 -22.58 5.35 -25.78
C PHE A 284 -23.78 5.93 -26.55
N GLU A 285 -23.63 6.12 -27.87
CA GLU A 285 -24.72 6.55 -28.75
C GLU A 285 -25.88 5.54 -28.78
N TYR A 286 -25.58 4.25 -28.62
CA TYR A 286 -26.58 3.18 -28.61
C TYR A 286 -27.25 2.96 -27.25
N THR A 287 -26.52 3.03 -26.13
CA THR A 287 -27.01 2.63 -24.80
C THR A 287 -27.72 3.73 -24.00
N ASN A 288 -28.15 4.81 -24.66
CA ASN A 288 -28.77 5.95 -24.01
C ASN A 288 -27.94 6.48 -22.81
N GLN A 289 -26.63 6.67 -23.06
CA GLN A 289 -25.70 7.42 -22.22
C GLN A 289 -25.08 6.73 -20.99
N ARG A 290 -25.26 5.42 -20.78
CA ARG A 290 -24.57 4.73 -19.67
C ARG A 290 -23.20 4.21 -20.07
N ILE A 291 -22.16 4.61 -19.33
CA ILE A 291 -20.79 4.12 -19.49
C ILE A 291 -20.64 2.75 -18.84
N ASN A 292 -20.19 1.75 -19.61
CA ASN A 292 -19.89 0.43 -19.07
C ASN A 292 -18.69 0.52 -18.11
N THR A 293 -18.76 -0.17 -16.97
CA THR A 293 -17.67 -0.27 -15.99
C THR A 293 -16.33 -0.67 -16.61
N SER A 294 -16.34 -1.49 -17.67
CA SER A 294 -15.13 -1.87 -18.41
C SER A 294 -14.44 -0.70 -19.13
N SER A 295 -15.21 0.31 -19.54
CA SER A 295 -14.70 1.50 -20.24
C SER A 295 -14.02 2.49 -19.29
N ILE A 296 -14.28 2.39 -17.98
CA ILE A 296 -13.66 3.26 -16.96
C ILE A 296 -12.15 3.12 -16.99
N HIS A 297 -11.62 1.90 -17.07
CA HIS A 297 -10.18 1.68 -17.15
C HIS A 297 -9.56 2.36 -18.37
N THR A 298 -10.24 2.32 -19.52
CA THR A 298 -9.81 3.04 -20.73
C THR A 298 -9.87 4.56 -20.54
N LEU A 299 -10.93 5.08 -19.91
CA LEU A 299 -11.04 6.50 -19.59
C LEU A 299 -9.95 6.97 -18.62
N ARG A 300 -9.51 6.12 -17.69
CA ARG A 300 -8.38 6.42 -16.80
C ARG A 300 -7.03 6.41 -17.52
N LEU A 301 -6.88 5.58 -18.55
CA LEU A 301 -5.70 5.64 -19.42
C LEU A 301 -5.67 6.92 -20.26
N PHE A 302 -6.83 7.46 -20.61
CA PHE A 302 -6.94 8.77 -21.25
C PHE A 302 -6.39 9.89 -20.36
N ASP A 303 -6.60 9.80 -19.05
CA ASP A 303 -6.09 10.77 -18.08
C ASP A 303 -4.56 10.83 -18.01
N LEU A 304 -3.84 9.82 -18.55
CA LEU A 304 -2.38 9.81 -18.69
C LEU A 304 -1.87 10.58 -19.93
N LEU A 305 -2.78 10.92 -20.86
CA LEU A 305 -2.47 11.63 -22.10
C LEU A 305 -2.95 13.09 -22.07
N ASP A 306 -4.07 13.35 -21.40
CA ASP A 306 -4.67 14.68 -21.24
C ASP A 306 -4.77 15.08 -19.75
N PRO A 307 -3.96 16.05 -19.30
CA PRO A 307 -3.03 16.87 -20.05
C PRO A 307 -1.73 16.12 -20.35
N LEU A 308 -0.84 16.70 -21.16
CA LEU A 308 0.48 16.14 -21.40
C LEU A 308 1.31 16.10 -20.12
N HIS A 309 1.54 14.90 -19.59
CA HIS A 309 2.38 14.66 -18.40
C HIS A 309 3.89 14.65 -18.67
N ILE A 310 4.30 14.94 -19.91
CA ILE A 310 5.68 14.79 -20.39
C ILE A 310 6.45 16.10 -20.22
N GLN A 311 7.63 16.00 -19.62
CA GLN A 311 8.64 17.06 -19.70
C GLN A 311 9.54 16.81 -20.91
N HIS A 312 9.55 17.74 -21.87
CA HIS A 312 10.55 17.77 -22.93
C HIS A 312 10.93 19.22 -23.24
N PRO A 313 12.23 19.56 -23.28
CA PRO A 313 12.71 20.91 -23.59
C PRO A 313 12.14 21.53 -24.88
N LEU A 314 11.77 20.69 -25.85
CA LEU A 314 11.29 21.12 -27.15
C LEU A 314 9.79 21.48 -27.12
N LEU A 315 8.99 20.81 -26.28
CA LEU A 315 7.55 21.08 -26.15
C LEU A 315 7.24 22.39 -25.40
N GLY A 316 8.27 23.08 -24.90
CA GLY A 316 8.11 24.29 -24.10
C GLY A 316 7.51 24.02 -22.73
N ASN A 317 7.14 25.11 -22.04
CA ASN A 317 6.69 25.06 -20.66
C ASN A 317 5.22 24.71 -20.69
N LEU A 318 4.86 23.43 -20.86
CA LEU A 318 3.45 23.00 -20.81
C LEU A 318 2.86 23.24 -19.40
N SER A 319 3.71 23.21 -18.39
CA SER A 319 3.45 23.36 -16.95
C SER A 319 4.67 24.04 -16.29
N ASP A 320 4.60 24.46 -15.02
CA ASP A 320 5.75 25.04 -14.27
C ASP A 320 6.85 24.00 -13.92
N MET A 321 7.01 23.02 -14.77
CA MET A 321 7.91 21.89 -14.61
C MET A 321 9.34 22.22 -15.05
N LYS A 322 10.32 21.76 -14.28
CA LYS A 322 11.75 21.96 -14.58
C LYS A 322 12.19 21.10 -15.77
N TYR A 323 12.90 21.70 -16.73
CA TYR A 323 13.42 20.98 -17.90
C TYR A 323 14.59 20.05 -17.58
N PHE A 324 14.72 19.00 -18.39
CA PHE A 324 15.88 18.11 -18.38
C PHE A 324 16.99 18.64 -19.29
N GLU A 325 18.01 19.23 -18.69
CA GLU A 325 19.18 19.73 -19.40
C GLU A 325 20.25 18.65 -19.63
N ASN A 326 20.30 17.63 -18.75
CA ASN A 326 21.38 16.65 -18.72
C ASN A 326 20.85 15.22 -18.78
N GLU A 327 21.71 14.29 -19.21
CA GLU A 327 21.38 12.86 -19.31
C GLU A 327 21.03 12.25 -17.94
N TRP A 328 21.53 12.81 -16.85
CA TRP A 328 21.27 12.36 -15.48
C TRP A 328 20.03 12.99 -14.84
N SER A 329 19.34 13.90 -15.53
CA SER A 329 18.20 14.59 -14.95
C SER A 329 16.98 13.69 -14.74
N ILE A 330 16.78 12.66 -15.58
CA ILE A 330 15.71 11.65 -15.43
C ILE A 330 15.89 10.89 -14.12
N GLU A 331 17.08 10.32 -13.91
CA GLU A 331 17.37 9.56 -12.71
C GLU A 331 17.31 10.44 -11.47
N ARG A 332 17.83 11.68 -11.54
CA ARG A 332 17.73 12.63 -10.43
C ARG A 332 16.27 12.96 -10.07
N ALA A 333 15.43 13.25 -11.07
CA ALA A 333 14.02 13.55 -10.84
C ALA A 333 13.26 12.36 -10.21
N LEU A 334 13.68 11.13 -10.53
CA LEU A 334 13.14 9.94 -9.89
C LEU A 334 13.65 9.79 -8.44
N VAL A 335 14.96 9.94 -8.20
CA VAL A 335 15.62 9.77 -6.88
C VAL A 335 15.20 10.85 -5.86
N GLN A 336 14.73 12.01 -6.33
CA GLN A 336 14.14 13.03 -5.48
C GLN A 336 12.81 12.60 -4.81
N CYS A 337 12.20 11.49 -5.27
CA CYS A 337 10.93 10.96 -4.78
C CYS A 337 9.78 11.98 -4.75
N GLY A 338 9.82 12.94 -5.67
CA GLY A 338 8.64 13.73 -6.03
C GLY A 338 7.64 12.89 -6.81
N ARG A 339 6.55 13.52 -7.28
CA ARG A 339 5.53 12.87 -8.12
C ARG A 339 6.03 12.63 -9.52
N THR A 340 7.03 11.78 -9.64
CA THR A 340 7.67 11.40 -10.89
C THR A 340 7.55 9.89 -11.01
N ALA A 341 7.09 9.42 -12.16
CA ALA A 341 7.04 8.01 -12.50
C ALA A 341 7.74 7.80 -13.84
N ILE A 342 8.71 6.89 -13.87
CA ILE A 342 9.32 6.45 -15.12
C ILE A 342 8.50 5.29 -15.69
N ILE A 343 8.13 5.37 -16.96
CA ILE A 343 7.33 4.34 -17.64
C ILE A 343 8.24 3.62 -18.62
N LEU A 344 8.38 2.31 -18.42
CA LEU A 344 9.27 1.44 -19.18
C LEU A 344 8.52 0.16 -19.54
N ASP A 345 9.11 -0.63 -20.42
CA ASP A 345 8.70 -2.01 -20.61
C ASP A 345 8.77 -2.79 -19.29
N ASP A 346 7.85 -3.73 -19.06
CA ASP A 346 7.74 -4.43 -17.77
C ASP A 346 9.05 -5.10 -17.33
N ILE A 347 9.80 -5.63 -18.30
CA ILE A 347 11.09 -6.29 -18.10
C ILE A 347 12.17 -5.25 -17.78
N GLU A 348 12.24 -4.16 -18.55
CA GLU A 348 13.18 -3.05 -18.30
C GLU A 348 12.93 -2.43 -16.92
N ALA A 349 11.65 -2.24 -16.55
CA ALA A 349 11.25 -1.76 -15.24
C ALA A 349 11.74 -2.68 -14.10
N GLN A 350 11.68 -4.00 -14.32
CA GLN A 350 12.16 -4.98 -13.35
C GLN A 350 13.69 -4.93 -13.20
N TRP A 351 14.44 -4.69 -14.27
CA TRP A 351 15.89 -4.51 -14.22
C TRP A 351 16.26 -3.21 -13.51
N GLU A 352 15.61 -2.10 -13.86
CA GLU A 352 15.88 -0.80 -13.24
C GLU A 352 15.54 -0.78 -11.75
N ILE A 353 14.47 -1.45 -11.30
CA ILE A 353 14.20 -1.59 -9.85
C ILE A 353 15.32 -2.33 -9.12
N ARG A 354 15.84 -3.42 -9.69
CA ARG A 354 16.97 -4.15 -9.09
C ARG A 354 18.22 -3.27 -9.05
N TYR A 355 18.46 -2.51 -10.11
CA TYR A 355 19.56 -1.57 -10.20
C TYR A 355 19.44 -0.46 -9.14
N PHE A 356 18.28 0.16 -9.02
CA PHE A 356 18.01 1.22 -8.06
C PHE A 356 18.14 0.75 -6.60
N ARG A 357 17.59 -0.42 -6.27
CA ARG A 357 17.73 -1.00 -4.92
C ARG A 357 19.18 -1.23 -4.51
N LYS A 358 20.05 -1.53 -5.48
CA LYS A 358 21.48 -1.72 -5.24
C LYS A 358 22.21 -0.39 -4.96
N HIS A 359 21.86 0.68 -5.67
CA HIS A 359 22.61 1.95 -5.62
C HIS A 359 22.00 2.99 -4.67
N TYR A 360 20.71 2.88 -4.36
CA TYR A 360 19.96 3.82 -3.52
C TYR A 360 19.25 3.06 -2.39
N ALA A 361 20.02 2.37 -1.55
CA ALA A 361 19.48 1.51 -0.50
C ALA A 361 18.58 2.23 0.52
N TRP A 362 18.69 3.56 0.63
CA TRP A 362 17.86 4.40 1.50
C TRP A 362 16.52 4.80 0.88
N LEU A 363 16.30 4.54 -0.42
CA LEU A 363 15.04 4.83 -1.11
C LEU A 363 14.30 3.55 -1.43
N LYS A 364 12.98 3.59 -1.23
CA LYS A 364 12.10 2.48 -1.57
C LYS A 364 11.44 2.77 -2.92
N PHE A 365 11.85 2.03 -3.94
CA PHE A 365 11.23 2.07 -5.26
C PHE A 365 10.11 1.03 -5.37
N PHE A 366 9.03 1.44 -6.02
CA PHE A 366 7.82 0.66 -6.24
C PHE A 366 7.62 0.47 -7.75
N LYS A 367 7.30 -0.77 -8.14
CA LYS A 367 6.80 -1.10 -9.48
C LYS A 367 5.28 -1.03 -9.47
N SER A 368 4.67 -0.70 -10.60
CA SER A 368 3.25 -0.97 -10.80
C SER A 368 2.93 -2.46 -10.57
N GLN A 369 1.77 -2.72 -9.97
CA GLN A 369 1.30 -4.09 -9.74
C GLN A 369 0.86 -4.79 -11.03
N SER A 370 0.37 -4.01 -11.99
CA SER A 370 -0.03 -4.48 -13.31
C SER A 370 0.66 -3.66 -14.39
N SER A 371 0.93 -4.31 -15.51
CA SER A 371 1.32 -3.65 -16.76
C SER A 371 0.07 -3.21 -17.53
N ILE A 372 0.19 -2.15 -18.32
CA ILE A 372 -0.84 -1.67 -19.24
C ILE A 372 -0.38 -1.86 -20.67
N LEU A 373 -1.33 -1.75 -21.62
CA LEU A 373 -1.06 -1.90 -23.06
C LEU A 373 -0.34 -3.23 -23.36
N THR A 374 -0.71 -4.29 -22.64
CA THR A 374 -0.10 -5.60 -22.83
C THR A 374 -0.33 -6.09 -24.25
N SER A 375 0.75 -6.39 -24.95
CA SER A 375 0.74 -6.96 -26.28
C SER A 375 1.64 -8.20 -26.33
N GLU A 376 1.40 -9.01 -27.34
CA GLU A 376 2.29 -10.13 -27.67
C GLU A 376 3.59 -9.57 -28.22
N ALA A 377 4.69 -9.90 -27.55
CA ALA A 377 6.04 -9.59 -27.99
C ALA A 377 6.81 -10.89 -28.22
N GLY A 378 7.77 -10.82 -29.12
CA GLY A 378 8.59 -11.96 -29.44
C GLY A 378 9.56 -11.64 -30.56
N TRP A 379 9.71 -12.60 -31.47
CA TRP A 379 10.76 -12.59 -32.47
C TRP A 379 10.15 -12.43 -33.85
N ASP A 380 10.55 -11.38 -34.55
CA ASP A 380 10.19 -11.13 -35.94
C ASP A 380 11.29 -11.62 -36.86
N PHE A 381 10.90 -12.38 -37.88
CA PHE A 381 11.80 -12.92 -38.90
C PHE A 381 11.46 -12.28 -40.23
N SER A 382 12.37 -11.44 -40.74
CA SER A 382 12.34 -10.99 -42.13
C SER A 382 13.20 -11.94 -42.93
N VAL A 383 12.58 -13.03 -43.39
CA VAL A 383 13.22 -14.13 -44.09
C VAL A 383 12.77 -14.22 -45.54
N GLN A 384 13.64 -14.69 -46.43
CA GLN A 384 13.24 -15.05 -47.79
C GLN A 384 12.56 -16.43 -47.81
N LEU A 385 11.65 -16.65 -48.78
CA LEU A 385 10.97 -17.94 -48.99
C LEU A 385 12.03 -19.07 -49.03
N ASN A 386 11.98 -19.97 -48.04
CA ASN A 386 12.89 -21.11 -47.76
C ASN A 386 14.02 -20.92 -46.72
N SER A 387 14.00 -19.87 -45.89
CA SER A 387 14.95 -19.79 -44.77
C SER A 387 14.83 -20.96 -43.78
N VAL A 388 15.98 -21.49 -43.35
CA VAL A 388 16.07 -22.52 -42.30
C VAL A 388 15.97 -21.91 -40.89
N ILE A 389 16.08 -20.57 -40.77
CA ILE A 389 16.14 -19.87 -39.48
C ILE A 389 14.89 -20.11 -38.61
N PRO A 390 13.64 -20.01 -39.11
CA PRO A 390 12.48 -20.27 -38.27
C PRO A 390 12.46 -21.70 -37.70
N LYS A 391 12.98 -22.69 -38.44
CA LYS A 391 13.10 -24.09 -37.97
C LYS A 391 14.15 -24.23 -36.86
N ILE A 392 15.31 -23.59 -37.02
CA ILE A 392 16.36 -23.56 -36.00
C ILE A 392 15.85 -22.84 -34.76
N PHE A 393 15.21 -21.68 -34.93
CA PHE A 393 14.63 -20.92 -33.83
C PHE A 393 13.57 -21.72 -33.09
N GLY A 394 12.68 -22.43 -33.80
CA GLY A 394 11.71 -23.33 -33.18
C GLY A 394 12.38 -24.37 -32.28
N ARG A 395 13.49 -24.98 -32.73
CA ARG A 395 14.28 -25.90 -31.89
C ARG A 395 14.86 -25.20 -30.66
N LEU A 396 15.48 -24.02 -30.82
CA LEU A 396 16.03 -23.24 -29.71
C LEU A 396 14.97 -22.78 -28.68
N TYR A 397 13.76 -22.48 -29.16
CA TYR A 397 12.63 -22.13 -28.31
C TYR A 397 12.13 -23.35 -27.53
N THR A 398 12.02 -24.52 -28.17
CA THR A 398 11.60 -25.76 -27.49
C THR A 398 12.63 -26.25 -26.47
N THR A 399 13.92 -25.95 -26.65
CA THR A 399 14.97 -26.31 -25.70
C THR A 399 15.12 -25.33 -24.54
N GLY A 400 14.37 -24.22 -24.51
CA GLY A 400 14.44 -23.24 -23.42
C GLY A 400 15.52 -22.16 -23.59
N ILE A 401 16.30 -22.19 -24.68
CA ILE A 401 17.44 -21.27 -24.88
C ILE A 401 16.94 -19.84 -25.11
N VAL A 402 15.84 -19.66 -25.83
CA VAL A 402 15.25 -18.34 -26.10
C VAL A 402 14.78 -17.68 -24.80
N GLN A 403 14.11 -18.44 -23.92
CA GLN A 403 13.63 -17.96 -22.63
C GLN A 403 14.80 -17.59 -21.71
N LEU A 404 15.91 -18.34 -21.77
CA LEU A 404 17.13 -18.00 -21.05
C LEU A 404 17.74 -16.68 -21.55
N LEU A 405 17.73 -16.44 -22.87
CA LEU A 405 18.20 -15.18 -23.47
C LEU A 405 17.29 -14.01 -23.09
N GLU A 406 15.97 -14.19 -23.10
CA GLU A 406 15.01 -13.16 -22.67
C GLU A 406 15.11 -12.84 -21.17
N ALA A 407 15.45 -13.83 -20.35
CA ALA A 407 15.69 -13.65 -18.91
C ALA A 407 17.10 -13.11 -18.59
N TRP A 408 17.98 -13.00 -19.60
CA TRP A 408 19.36 -12.63 -19.38
C TRP A 408 19.45 -11.21 -18.80
N PRO A 409 20.18 -11.00 -17.70
CA PRO A 409 20.29 -9.68 -17.11
C PRO A 409 20.99 -8.72 -18.09
N HIS A 410 20.37 -7.58 -18.37
CA HIS A 410 21.00 -6.55 -19.20
C HIS A 410 22.29 -6.07 -18.52
N PRO A 411 23.45 -6.17 -19.20
CA PRO A 411 24.69 -5.64 -18.66
C PRO A 411 24.54 -4.13 -18.52
N VAL A 412 24.78 -3.62 -17.32
CA VAL A 412 24.74 -2.18 -17.05
C VAL A 412 25.84 -1.52 -17.86
N SER A 413 25.48 -0.61 -18.77
CA SER A 413 26.44 0.11 -19.58
C SER A 413 27.32 1.02 -18.70
N LYS A 414 28.55 1.33 -19.17
CA LYS A 414 29.41 2.33 -18.51
C LYS A 414 28.73 3.71 -18.42
N ARG A 415 27.88 4.03 -19.41
CA ARG A 415 27.13 5.29 -19.44
C ARG A 415 26.09 5.33 -18.33
N ARG A 416 25.28 4.27 -18.17
CA ARG A 416 24.33 4.12 -17.05
C ARG A 416 25.03 4.27 -15.70
N GLN A 417 26.20 3.66 -15.52
CA GLN A 417 26.99 3.78 -14.27
C GLN A 417 27.45 5.23 -14.00
N ASN A 418 27.89 5.94 -15.04
CA ASN A 418 28.31 7.34 -14.92
C ASN A 418 27.14 8.26 -14.55
N ILE A 419 25.97 8.04 -15.14
CA ILE A 419 24.73 8.74 -14.78
C ILE A 419 24.45 8.56 -13.28
N THR A 420 24.41 7.32 -12.80
CA THR A 420 24.19 6.99 -11.37
C THR A 420 25.22 7.65 -10.47
N ARG A 421 26.51 7.61 -10.85
CA ARG A 421 27.59 8.21 -10.05
C ARG A 421 27.41 9.72 -9.90
N ASN A 422 26.98 10.40 -10.96
CA ASN A 422 26.72 11.83 -10.94
C ASN A 422 25.50 12.17 -10.07
N VAL A 423 24.41 11.42 -10.20
CA VAL A 423 23.22 11.62 -9.35
C VAL A 423 23.53 11.34 -7.89
N TYR A 424 24.23 10.24 -7.61
CA TYR A 424 24.63 9.86 -6.25
C TYR A 424 25.48 10.96 -5.60
N ALA A 425 26.47 11.53 -6.32
CA ALA A 425 27.30 12.61 -5.80
C ALA A 425 26.47 13.86 -5.46
N LEU A 426 25.53 14.25 -6.32
CA LEU A 426 24.67 15.42 -6.10
C LEU A 426 23.67 15.23 -4.95
N GLU A 427 23.08 14.04 -4.82
CA GLU A 427 22.07 13.78 -3.80
C GLU A 427 22.71 13.49 -2.42
N THR A 428 23.92 12.92 -2.39
CA THR A 428 24.65 12.69 -1.14
C THR A 428 25.17 13.99 -0.52
N GLN A 429 25.50 15.00 -1.32
CA GLN A 429 25.90 16.32 -0.82
C GLN A 429 24.73 17.10 -0.20
N ASN A 430 23.51 16.90 -0.70
CA ASN A 430 22.35 17.68 -0.27
C ASN A 430 21.56 17.05 0.89
N LYS A 431 21.70 15.74 1.12
CA LYS A 431 21.02 15.07 2.24
C LYS A 431 21.98 14.87 3.40
N GLU A 432 21.74 15.61 4.49
CA GLU A 432 22.02 15.09 5.82
C GLU A 432 21.45 13.68 5.88
N ARG A 433 22.28 12.70 6.22
CA ARG A 433 21.84 11.31 6.33
C ARG A 433 20.84 11.22 7.47
N VAL A 434 19.57 11.44 7.17
CA VAL A 434 18.49 10.97 8.02
C VAL A 434 18.57 9.47 7.91
N ASP A 435 19.37 8.86 8.79
CA ASP A 435 19.52 7.43 8.86
C ASP A 435 18.12 6.84 8.92
N ALA A 436 17.80 6.00 7.93
CA ALA A 436 16.50 5.34 7.88
C ALA A 436 16.39 4.47 9.13
N VAL A 437 15.82 5.03 10.19
CA VAL A 437 15.64 4.34 11.47
C VAL A 437 14.74 3.15 11.15
N LYS A 438 15.35 1.96 11.11
CA LYS A 438 14.61 0.72 10.90
C LYS A 438 13.54 0.68 11.99
N LYS A 439 12.27 0.65 11.58
CA LYS A 439 11.13 0.53 12.49
C LYS A 439 11.39 -0.62 13.45
N ILE A 440 11.68 -0.30 14.72
CA ILE A 440 11.92 -1.31 15.75
C ILE A 440 10.58 -2.01 15.99
N ARG A 441 10.43 -3.22 15.46
CA ARG A 441 9.26 -4.05 15.70
C ARG A 441 9.42 -4.74 17.05
N LEU A 442 8.99 -4.08 18.13
CA LEU A 442 8.86 -4.70 19.47
C LEU A 442 7.73 -5.75 19.58
N SER A 443 7.03 -6.03 18.47
CA SER A 443 5.82 -6.85 18.42
C SER A 443 5.96 -8.28 18.97
N GLY A 444 7.15 -8.88 18.95
CA GLY A 444 7.33 -10.27 19.41
C GLY A 444 7.48 -10.40 20.92
N SER A 445 8.45 -9.69 21.50
CA SER A 445 8.83 -9.87 22.92
C SER A 445 7.75 -9.37 23.89
N ILE A 446 7.08 -8.27 23.57
CA ILE A 446 6.04 -7.69 24.43
C ILE A 446 4.83 -8.62 24.55
N GLN A 447 4.43 -9.30 23.47
CA GLN A 447 3.29 -10.21 23.49
C GLN A 447 3.53 -11.39 24.44
N THR A 448 4.74 -11.94 24.47
CA THR A 448 5.09 -13.04 25.37
C THR A 448 4.98 -12.63 26.84
N ILE A 449 5.44 -11.43 27.19
CA ILE A 449 5.32 -10.90 28.56
C ILE A 449 3.85 -10.77 28.95
N PHE A 450 2.99 -10.31 28.03
CA PHE A 450 1.54 -10.24 28.27
C PHE A 450 0.92 -11.61 28.54
N TRP A 451 1.25 -12.63 27.74
CA TRP A 451 0.71 -13.98 27.95
C TRP A 451 1.11 -14.56 29.30
N ILE A 452 2.37 -14.38 29.70
CA ILE A 452 2.88 -14.84 31.00
C ILE A 452 2.11 -14.13 32.12
N PHE A 453 1.99 -12.81 32.05
CA PHE A 453 1.35 -12.03 33.10
C PHE A 453 -0.16 -12.33 33.20
N LEU A 454 -0.84 -12.50 32.06
CA LEU A 454 -2.25 -12.91 32.00
C LEU A 454 -2.43 -14.30 32.64
N GLY A 455 -1.56 -15.25 32.30
CA GLY A 455 -1.57 -16.60 32.88
C GLY A 455 -1.39 -16.58 34.39
N LEU A 456 -0.41 -15.83 34.89
CA LEU A 456 -0.18 -15.66 36.33
C LEU A 456 -1.37 -14.98 37.03
N SER A 457 -1.99 -14.00 36.39
CA SER A 457 -3.18 -13.34 36.92
C SER A 457 -4.37 -14.30 37.01
N LEU A 458 -4.60 -15.13 35.98
CA LEU A 458 -5.65 -16.15 36.00
C LEU A 458 -5.41 -17.20 37.10
N ILE A 459 -4.16 -17.63 37.29
CA ILE A 459 -3.81 -18.55 38.39
C ILE A 459 -4.13 -17.91 39.74
N SER A 460 -3.72 -16.65 39.95
CA SER A 460 -4.02 -15.92 41.18
C SER A 460 -5.52 -15.77 41.44
N LEU A 461 -6.32 -15.53 40.39
CA LEU A 461 -7.78 -15.48 40.48
C LEU A 461 -8.37 -16.81 40.91
N VAL A 462 -7.93 -17.90 40.30
CA VAL A 462 -8.42 -19.25 40.60
C VAL A 462 -8.06 -19.63 42.04
N GLU A 463 -6.83 -19.37 42.48
CA GLU A 463 -6.41 -19.61 43.86
C GLU A 463 -7.21 -18.79 44.86
N GLY A 464 -7.46 -17.50 44.55
CA GLY A 464 -8.30 -16.62 45.36
C GLY A 464 -9.73 -17.15 45.51
N LEU A 465 -10.34 -17.61 44.41
CA LEU A 465 -11.68 -18.22 44.42
C LEU A 465 -11.71 -19.52 45.23
N ILE A 466 -10.71 -20.39 45.07
CA ILE A 466 -10.61 -21.65 45.82
C ILE A 466 -10.49 -21.36 47.33
N LEU A 467 -9.65 -20.40 47.71
CA LEU A 467 -9.50 -19.96 49.10
C LEU A 467 -10.82 -19.45 49.67
N GLU A 468 -11.56 -18.64 48.92
CA GLU A 468 -12.84 -18.12 49.38
C GLU A 468 -13.91 -19.20 49.52
N ILE A 469 -14.00 -20.13 48.55
CA ILE A 469 -14.90 -21.29 48.64
C ILE A 469 -14.56 -22.15 49.87
N ARG A 470 -13.27 -22.38 50.14
CA ARG A 470 -12.84 -23.12 51.34
C ARG A 470 -13.22 -22.39 52.63
N ILE A 471 -13.00 -21.08 52.70
CA ILE A 471 -13.37 -20.27 53.87
C ILE A 471 -14.89 -20.30 54.08
N GLN A 472 -15.69 -20.18 53.02
CA GLN A 472 -17.15 -20.26 53.13
C GLN A 472 -17.60 -21.65 53.58
N LYS A 473 -17.03 -22.72 53.03
CA LYS A 473 -17.32 -24.10 53.45
C LYS A 473 -16.96 -24.33 54.93
N GLN A 474 -15.82 -23.82 55.38
CA GLN A 474 -15.38 -23.95 56.76
C GLN A 474 -16.24 -23.12 57.72
N ALA A 475 -16.62 -21.90 57.35
CA ALA A 475 -17.54 -21.07 58.11
C ALA A 475 -18.92 -21.74 58.24
N TRP A 476 -19.42 -22.37 57.16
CA TRP A 476 -20.65 -23.15 57.18
C TRP A 476 -20.56 -24.34 58.14
N ASN A 477 -19.46 -25.10 58.08
CA ASN A 477 -19.22 -26.22 58.99
C ASN A 477 -19.12 -25.75 60.46
N CYS A 478 -18.44 -24.64 60.75
CA CYS A 478 -18.40 -24.07 62.10
C CYS A 478 -19.78 -23.62 62.59
N MET A 479 -20.60 -23.01 61.72
CA MET A 479 -21.99 -22.66 62.06
C MET A 479 -22.85 -23.89 62.34
N LEU A 480 -22.69 -24.99 61.59
CA LEU A 480 -23.41 -26.24 61.89
C LEU A 480 -23.00 -26.82 63.25
N VAL A 481 -21.71 -26.81 63.57
CA VAL A 481 -21.21 -27.26 64.89
C VAL A 481 -21.73 -26.36 66.01
N PHE A 482 -21.70 -25.04 65.82
CA PHE A 482 -22.21 -24.08 66.79
C PHE A 482 -23.73 -24.20 66.97
N GLY A 483 -24.49 -24.40 65.89
CA GLY A 483 -25.92 -24.68 65.94
C GLY A 483 -26.24 -25.97 66.68
N ALA A 484 -25.49 -27.05 66.44
CA ALA A 484 -25.61 -28.30 67.19
C ALA A 484 -25.29 -28.11 68.69
N TRP A 485 -24.28 -27.30 69.00
CA TRP A 485 -23.94 -26.93 70.37
C TRP A 485 -25.06 -26.15 71.05
N LEU A 486 -25.68 -25.16 70.39
CA LEU A 486 -26.83 -24.43 70.90
C LEU A 486 -28.05 -25.32 71.15
N VAL A 487 -28.33 -26.26 70.25
CA VAL A 487 -29.42 -27.25 70.44
C VAL A 487 -29.15 -28.13 71.65
N ASN A 488 -27.91 -28.59 71.85
CA ASN A 488 -27.54 -29.35 73.04
C ASN A 488 -27.61 -28.50 74.31
N MET A 489 -27.16 -27.26 74.27
CA MET A 489 -27.26 -26.32 75.39
C MET A 489 -28.74 -26.09 75.76
N TYR A 490 -29.62 -25.90 74.79
CA TYR A 490 -31.06 -25.79 75.02
C TYR A 490 -31.64 -27.04 75.69
N LYS A 491 -31.25 -28.25 75.24
CA LYS A 491 -31.66 -29.50 75.89
C LYS A 491 -31.20 -29.59 77.35
N TYR A 492 -29.97 -29.17 77.65
CA TYR A 492 -29.44 -29.12 79.02
C TYR A 492 -30.22 -28.13 79.90
N VAL A 493 -30.47 -26.92 79.41
CA VAL A 493 -31.24 -25.91 80.14
C VAL A 493 -32.68 -26.37 80.37
N ALA A 494 -33.32 -26.96 79.36
CA ALA A 494 -34.66 -27.55 79.48
C ALA A 494 -34.68 -28.70 80.51
N ALA A 495 -33.69 -29.58 80.51
CA ALA A 495 -33.58 -30.66 81.50
C ALA A 495 -33.39 -30.13 82.93
N ILE A 496 -32.59 -29.08 83.12
CA ILE A 496 -32.43 -28.40 84.42
C ILE A 496 -33.75 -27.76 84.86
N HIS A 497 -34.46 -27.09 83.94
CA HIS A 497 -35.77 -26.51 84.24
C HIS A 497 -36.81 -27.57 84.62
N VAL A 498 -36.89 -28.67 83.88
CA VAL A 498 -37.78 -29.80 84.18
C VAL A 498 -37.40 -30.44 85.52
N CYS A 499 -36.10 -30.60 85.82
CA CYS A 499 -35.63 -31.15 87.09
C CYS A 499 -35.95 -30.22 88.28
N ASN A 500 -35.79 -28.91 88.11
CA ASN A 500 -36.16 -27.91 89.12
C ASN A 500 -37.68 -27.86 89.34
N ILE A 501 -38.48 -27.93 88.27
CA ILE A 501 -39.94 -28.05 88.36
C ILE A 501 -40.35 -29.34 89.07
N TRP A 502 -39.69 -30.47 88.78
CA TRP A 502 -39.97 -31.76 89.42
C TRP A 502 -39.58 -31.78 90.90
N LYS A 503 -38.45 -31.17 91.27
CA LYS A 503 -38.08 -30.93 92.69
C LYS A 503 -39.12 -30.05 93.40
N ALA A 504 -39.59 -28.99 92.76
CA ALA A 504 -40.63 -28.12 93.32
C ALA A 504 -41.96 -28.87 93.50
N LEU A 505 -42.38 -29.68 92.52
CA LEU A 505 -43.57 -30.54 92.62
C LEU A 505 -43.44 -31.60 93.71
N LYS A 506 -42.29 -32.26 93.82
CA LYS A 506 -42.02 -33.27 94.87
C LYS A 506 -42.03 -32.67 96.28
N SER A 507 -41.65 -31.39 96.43
CA SER A 507 -41.76 -30.68 97.71
C SER A 507 -43.21 -30.37 98.11
N LYS A 508 -44.11 -30.20 97.12
CA LYS A 508 -45.54 -29.94 97.36
C LYS A 508 -46.38 -31.20 97.56
N LEU A 509 -45.95 -32.35 97.04
CA LEU A 509 -46.61 -33.66 97.16
C LEU A 509 -46.23 -34.46 98.41
N LYS A 510 -45.57 -33.81 99.39
CA LYS A 510 -45.21 -34.38 100.71
C LYS A 510 -46.13 -33.89 101.84
N LEU A 511 -47.32 -33.39 101.50
CA LEU A 511 -48.50 -33.39 102.37
C LEU A 511 -49.28 -34.68 102.10
#